data_AF-A0A9D5I9F5-F1
#
_entry.id   AF-A0A9D5I9F5-F1
#
_cell.length_a   1.000
_cell.length_b   1.000
_cell.length_c   1.000
_cell.angle_alpha   90.00
_cell.angle_beta   90.00
_cell.angle_gamma   90.00
#
_symmetry.space_group_name_H-M   'P 1'
#
loop_
_entity.id
_entity.type
_entity.pdbx_description
1 polymer ?
#
loop_
_entity_poly.entity_id
_entity_poly.type
_entity_poly.pdbx_seq_one_letter_code
_entity_poly.pdbx_strand_id
1 'polypeptide(L)'
;MGAGPIRDGLIREGTAQGVPPRQIVAPRPAAPTMHPKKVRGGVRLAAKDGAVCRAWSSQRWMRLVEELAPNEAMAEGLRYAQMGQARSLATDHGRITARVQGRLPAAYGVEVRLPVFEFGEWEHALASMAAEARHVAGLLAGDVPAVIEECFAPHGLRLFPSLASDLTVSCTCATANRAVRSALGMAHPEAPQSPWCKHVCCVMALVGDRLGSDPFLIFHLRGLAREDLLERFRQKRAVGGPGSDDAGATGRPVPVYVPRLPGVDDAGATPGLERALGSFWTPGEALEALELPIREPEVSHVLLRRLGASPFEGTRFPLVGLLATCYDLIGRSARAEEAALPPADGHTPATPGDAPAADDAD
;
A
#
# COMPACT_ATOMS: atom_id res chain seq x y z
N MET A 1 82.57 -9.94 -69.51
CA MET A 1 81.81 -10.02 -68.24
C MET A 1 81.02 -8.72 -68.15
N GLY A 2 79.70 -8.61 -68.17
CA GLY A 2 78.55 -9.50 -68.02
C GLY A 2 77.39 -8.60 -67.58
N ALA A 3 76.15 -8.93 -67.98
CA ALA A 3 74.87 -8.28 -67.66
C ALA A 3 74.62 -6.91 -68.32
N GLY A 4 73.52 -6.64 -69.03
CA GLY A 4 72.25 -7.33 -69.27
C GLY A 4 71.18 -6.23 -69.49
N PRO A 5 70.29 -6.30 -70.50
CA PRO A 5 69.40 -5.19 -70.83
C PRO A 5 68.19 -5.13 -69.89
N ILE A 6 67.81 -3.92 -69.46
CA ILE A 6 66.59 -3.67 -68.69
C ILE A 6 65.40 -3.81 -69.65
N ARG A 7 64.57 -4.83 -69.40
CA ARG A 7 63.34 -5.10 -70.15
C ARG A 7 62.21 -4.21 -69.64
N ASP A 8 61.57 -3.49 -70.55
CA ASP A 8 60.26 -2.87 -70.34
C ASP A 8 59.24 -3.92 -69.93
N GLY A 9 58.66 -3.73 -68.74
CA GLY A 9 57.61 -4.57 -68.20
C GLY A 9 56.28 -4.28 -68.90
N LEU A 10 55.86 -5.20 -69.78
CA LEU A 10 54.47 -5.30 -70.21
C LEU A 10 53.57 -5.55 -69.00
N ILE A 11 52.72 -4.58 -68.68
CA ILE A 11 51.59 -4.73 -67.75
C ILE A 11 50.61 -5.69 -68.42
N ARG A 12 50.52 -6.92 -67.90
CA ARG A 12 49.40 -7.83 -68.21
C ARG A 12 48.24 -7.45 -67.30
N GLU A 13 47.21 -6.85 -67.87
CA GLU A 13 45.89 -6.69 -67.25
C GLU A 13 45.31 -8.09 -66.97
N GLY A 14 45.51 -8.57 -65.74
CA GLY A 14 44.82 -9.73 -65.22
C GLY A 14 43.36 -9.36 -64.96
N THR A 15 42.44 -9.91 -65.74
CA THR A 15 41.01 -9.90 -65.47
C THR A 15 40.72 -10.71 -64.21
N ALA A 16 40.85 -10.06 -63.05
CA ALA A 16 40.38 -10.59 -61.79
C ALA A 16 38.85 -10.65 -61.82
N GLN A 17 38.31 -11.80 -62.22
CA GLN A 17 36.91 -12.15 -62.02
C GLN A 17 36.64 -12.14 -60.50
N GLY A 18 36.10 -11.02 -60.02
CA GLY A 18 35.71 -10.83 -58.63
C GLY A 18 34.68 -11.89 -58.24
N VAL A 19 35.03 -12.72 -57.25
CA VAL A 19 34.08 -13.60 -56.57
C VAL A 19 33.03 -12.69 -55.91
N PRO A 20 31.73 -12.83 -56.23
CA PRO A 20 30.71 -11.98 -55.62
C PRO A 20 30.69 -12.23 -54.10
N PRO A 21 30.47 -11.18 -53.29
CA PRO A 21 30.43 -11.32 -51.84
C PRO A 21 29.37 -12.35 -51.47
N ARG A 22 29.75 -13.34 -50.65
CA ARG A 22 28.84 -14.34 -50.08
C ARG A 22 27.71 -13.59 -49.36
N GLN A 23 26.50 -13.64 -49.90
CA GLN A 23 25.32 -13.16 -49.21
C GLN A 23 25.17 -13.97 -47.92
N ILE A 24 25.43 -13.31 -46.78
CA ILE A 24 25.09 -13.85 -45.47
C ILE A 24 23.56 -13.78 -45.39
N VAL A 25 22.90 -14.86 -45.82
CA VAL A 25 21.46 -15.00 -45.64
C VAL A 25 21.21 -15.04 -44.14
N ALA A 26 20.50 -14.03 -43.62
CA ALA A 26 20.11 -13.99 -42.22
C ALA A 26 19.39 -15.30 -41.86
N PRO A 27 19.73 -15.93 -40.72
CA PRO A 27 19.12 -17.20 -40.35
C PRO A 27 17.60 -17.05 -40.31
N ARG A 28 16.91 -17.93 -41.03
CA ARG A 28 15.45 -17.94 -41.10
C ARG A 28 14.88 -18.03 -39.67
N PRO A 29 13.95 -17.14 -39.27
CA PRO A 29 13.42 -17.15 -37.92
C PRO A 29 12.80 -18.52 -37.62
N ALA A 30 13.17 -19.09 -36.48
CA ALA A 30 12.70 -20.41 -36.07
C ALA A 30 11.17 -20.45 -36.03
N ALA A 31 10.59 -21.54 -36.55
CA ALA A 31 9.14 -21.73 -36.57
C ALA A 31 8.54 -21.66 -35.15
N PRO A 32 7.36 -21.04 -34.98
CA PRO A 32 6.70 -20.96 -33.69
C PRO A 32 6.32 -22.37 -33.20
N THR A 33 6.58 -22.65 -31.92
CA THR A 33 6.19 -23.90 -31.27
C THR A 33 4.68 -23.94 -30.97
N MET A 34 4.07 -25.12 -30.88
CA MET A 34 2.64 -25.24 -30.53
C MET A 34 2.33 -24.66 -29.14
N HIS A 35 3.25 -24.86 -28.19
CA HIS A 35 3.16 -24.32 -26.84
C HIS A 35 4.13 -23.16 -26.65
N PRO A 36 3.83 -22.20 -25.75
CA PRO A 36 4.79 -21.17 -25.37
C PRO A 36 6.07 -21.81 -24.82
N LYS A 37 7.23 -21.22 -25.13
CA LYS A 37 8.51 -21.73 -24.63
C LYS A 37 8.57 -21.58 -23.12
N LYS A 38 8.95 -22.65 -22.40
CA LYS A 38 9.10 -22.59 -20.94
C LYS A 38 10.18 -21.58 -20.56
N VAL A 39 9.87 -20.71 -19.60
CA VAL A 39 10.82 -19.78 -18.97
C VAL A 39 11.32 -20.42 -17.67
N ARG A 40 12.63 -20.42 -17.44
CA ARG A 40 13.20 -20.79 -16.15
C ARG A 40 13.25 -19.54 -15.26
N GLY A 41 12.67 -19.63 -14.07
CA GLY A 41 12.69 -18.54 -13.09
C GLY A 41 11.89 -17.29 -13.48
N GLY A 42 10.88 -17.43 -14.35
CA GLY A 42 10.05 -16.29 -14.72
C GLY A 42 9.15 -15.83 -13.58
N VAL A 43 8.80 -14.55 -13.61
CA VAL A 43 7.87 -13.91 -12.68
C VAL A 43 6.49 -14.56 -12.83
N ARG A 44 5.96 -15.06 -11.73
CA ARG A 44 4.68 -15.76 -11.64
C ARG A 44 3.81 -15.19 -10.52
N LEU A 45 2.52 -15.47 -10.57
CA LEU A 45 1.60 -15.18 -9.47
C LEU A 45 2.03 -15.92 -8.20
N ALA A 46 1.90 -15.28 -7.04
CA ALA A 46 2.23 -15.86 -5.75
C ALA A 46 1.22 -16.96 -5.36
N ALA A 47 -0.07 -16.74 -5.63
CA ALA A 47 -1.13 -17.71 -5.35
C ALA A 47 -1.15 -18.86 -6.37
N LYS A 48 -1.04 -20.10 -5.91
CA LYS A 48 -1.09 -21.31 -6.75
C LYS A 48 -2.48 -21.63 -7.27
N ASP A 49 -3.53 -21.20 -6.58
CA ASP A 49 -4.93 -21.57 -6.87
C ASP A 49 -5.63 -20.60 -7.84
N GLY A 50 -4.88 -19.71 -8.49
CA GLY A 50 -5.45 -18.75 -9.45
C GLY A 50 -6.28 -17.63 -8.82
N ALA A 51 -6.39 -17.58 -7.50
CA ALA A 51 -6.92 -16.45 -6.76
C ALA A 51 -5.90 -15.29 -6.78
N VAL A 52 -5.76 -14.65 -7.93
CA VAL A 52 -5.42 -13.22 -7.96
C VAL A 52 -6.56 -12.52 -7.21
N CYS A 53 -6.31 -11.38 -6.56
CA CYS A 53 -7.39 -10.50 -6.10
C CYS A 53 -8.12 -10.86 -4.79
N ARG A 54 -7.45 -11.28 -3.71
CA ARG A 54 -8.09 -11.21 -2.38
C ARG A 54 -8.11 -9.79 -1.81
N ALA A 55 -7.03 -9.05 -1.97
CA ALA A 55 -6.94 -7.65 -1.54
C ALA A 55 -7.76 -6.74 -2.46
N TRP A 56 -8.38 -5.71 -1.86
CA TRP A 56 -9.20 -4.74 -2.59
C TRP A 56 -8.40 -4.02 -3.69
N SER A 57 -7.16 -3.62 -3.43
CA SER A 57 -6.27 -2.95 -4.40
C SER A 57 -6.07 -3.78 -5.68
N SER A 58 -5.85 -5.09 -5.53
CA SER A 58 -5.72 -6.03 -6.65
C SER A 58 -7.04 -6.19 -7.41
N GLN A 59 -8.18 -6.27 -6.72
CA GLN A 59 -9.49 -6.35 -7.36
C GLN A 59 -9.77 -5.07 -8.17
N ARG A 60 -9.55 -3.92 -7.54
CA ARG A 60 -9.79 -2.60 -8.14
C ARG A 60 -8.97 -2.38 -9.41
N TRP A 61 -7.72 -2.86 -9.41
CA TRP A 61 -6.85 -2.86 -10.59
C TRP A 61 -7.33 -3.82 -11.69
N MET A 62 -7.73 -5.04 -11.32
CA MET A 62 -8.14 -6.06 -12.30
C MET A 62 -9.49 -5.79 -12.94
N ARG A 63 -10.40 -5.06 -12.28
CA ARG A 63 -11.68 -4.62 -12.86
C ARG A 63 -11.51 -3.93 -14.22
N LEU A 64 -10.49 -3.08 -14.35
CA LEU A 64 -10.21 -2.40 -15.61
C LEU A 64 -9.84 -3.38 -16.74
N VAL A 65 -9.16 -4.47 -16.41
CA VAL A 65 -8.81 -5.51 -17.38
C VAL A 65 -10.05 -6.31 -17.77
N GLU A 66 -10.90 -6.62 -16.80
CA GLU A 66 -12.18 -7.33 -17.01
C GLU A 66 -13.12 -6.55 -17.94
N GLU A 67 -13.10 -5.22 -17.85
CA GLU A 67 -13.93 -4.35 -18.70
C GLU A 67 -13.36 -4.16 -20.12
N LEU A 68 -12.03 -4.13 -20.28
CA LEU A 68 -11.39 -3.73 -21.54
C LEU A 68 -10.81 -4.87 -22.37
N ALA A 69 -10.45 -5.99 -21.73
CA ALA A 69 -9.82 -7.12 -22.39
C ALA A 69 -10.85 -8.14 -22.88
N PRO A 70 -10.70 -8.68 -24.10
CA PRO A 70 -11.49 -9.83 -24.53
C PRO A 70 -11.29 -11.03 -23.58
N ASN A 71 -12.37 -11.73 -23.24
CA ASN A 71 -12.36 -12.85 -22.28
C ASN A 71 -11.26 -13.90 -22.57
N GLU A 72 -11.07 -14.28 -23.83
CA GLU A 72 -10.03 -15.23 -24.24
C GLU A 72 -8.62 -14.71 -23.98
N ALA A 73 -8.37 -13.42 -24.25
CA ALA A 73 -7.09 -12.79 -24.01
C ALA A 73 -6.78 -12.69 -22.52
N MET A 74 -7.79 -12.37 -21.71
CA MET A 74 -7.69 -12.36 -20.25
C MET A 74 -7.38 -13.77 -19.70
N ALA A 75 -8.16 -14.78 -20.09
CA ALA A 75 -7.95 -16.16 -19.64
C ALA A 75 -6.57 -16.70 -20.04
N GLU A 76 -6.11 -16.47 -21.27
CA GLU A 76 -4.78 -16.88 -21.69
C GLU A 76 -3.68 -16.08 -20.96
N GLY A 77 -3.90 -14.79 -20.70
CA GLY A 77 -2.98 -13.94 -19.95
C GLY A 77 -2.79 -14.40 -18.50
N LEU A 78 -3.87 -14.72 -17.80
CA LEU A 78 -3.84 -15.29 -16.46
C LEU A 78 -3.04 -16.61 -16.43
N ARG A 79 -3.27 -17.49 -17.41
CA ARG A 79 -2.50 -18.73 -17.54
C ARG A 79 -1.01 -18.47 -17.74
N TYR A 80 -0.63 -17.44 -18.52
CA TYR A 80 0.78 -17.07 -18.70
C TYR A 80 1.41 -16.56 -17.40
N ALA A 81 0.66 -15.77 -16.62
CA ALA A 81 1.09 -15.29 -15.32
C ALA A 81 1.28 -16.45 -14.32
N GLN A 82 0.35 -17.41 -14.28
CA GLN A 82 0.47 -18.63 -13.45
C GLN A 82 1.68 -19.49 -13.84
N MET A 83 1.93 -19.64 -15.15
CA MET A 83 3.04 -20.44 -15.67
C MET A 83 4.42 -19.77 -15.55
N GLY A 84 4.49 -18.53 -15.07
CA GLY A 84 5.75 -17.79 -14.95
C GLY A 84 6.36 -17.42 -16.30
N GLN A 85 5.54 -17.03 -17.27
CA GLN A 85 6.01 -16.72 -18.64
C GLN A 85 6.64 -15.33 -18.77
N ALA A 86 6.52 -14.46 -17.76
CA ALA A 86 7.20 -13.18 -17.74
C ALA A 86 8.67 -13.36 -17.34
N ARG A 87 9.60 -13.09 -18.27
CA ARG A 87 11.05 -13.13 -17.99
C ARG A 87 11.50 -11.97 -17.10
N SER A 88 10.83 -10.83 -17.20
CA SER A 88 11.09 -9.65 -16.38
C SER A 88 9.80 -8.84 -16.21
N LEU A 89 9.70 -8.14 -15.08
CA LEU A 89 8.65 -7.18 -14.77
C LEU A 89 9.24 -6.09 -13.88
N ALA A 90 9.33 -4.88 -14.42
CA ALA A 90 9.83 -3.69 -13.74
C ALA A 90 8.74 -2.62 -13.70
N THR A 91 8.71 -1.88 -12.60
CA THR A 91 7.79 -0.78 -12.33
C THR A 91 8.61 0.46 -12.04
N ASP A 92 8.18 1.58 -12.59
CA ASP A 92 8.75 2.91 -12.44
C ASP A 92 7.59 3.92 -12.42
N HIS A 93 7.87 5.18 -12.13
CA HIS A 93 6.86 6.23 -12.08
C HIS A 93 6.11 6.33 -13.42
N GLY A 94 4.80 6.09 -13.38
CA GLY A 94 3.93 6.11 -14.55
C GLY A 94 4.19 5.02 -15.58
N ARG A 95 5.01 4.00 -15.27
CA ARG A 95 5.52 3.08 -16.28
C ARG A 95 5.74 1.66 -15.75
N ILE A 96 5.20 0.69 -16.47
CA ILE A 96 5.40 -0.73 -16.21
C ILE A 96 5.98 -1.35 -17.48
N THR A 97 7.12 -2.04 -17.36
CA THR A 97 7.75 -2.73 -18.48
C THR A 97 7.96 -4.21 -18.17
N ALA A 98 7.75 -5.05 -19.17
CA ALA A 98 7.90 -6.49 -19.03
C ALA A 98 8.33 -7.17 -20.32
N ARG A 99 8.94 -8.35 -20.17
CA ARG A 99 9.22 -9.26 -21.29
C ARG A 99 8.46 -10.56 -21.11
N VAL A 100 7.45 -10.81 -21.93
CA VAL A 100 6.61 -12.00 -21.83
C VAL A 100 6.98 -13.00 -22.92
N GLN A 101 7.34 -14.21 -22.49
CA GLN A 101 7.67 -15.29 -23.40
C GLN A 101 6.39 -15.89 -24.00
N GLY A 102 6.34 -15.97 -25.34
CA GLY A 102 5.30 -16.69 -26.06
C GLY A 102 5.88 -17.85 -26.87
N ARG A 103 5.33 -18.06 -28.08
CA ARG A 103 5.76 -19.13 -28.99
C ARG A 103 7.04 -18.78 -29.76
N LEU A 104 7.29 -17.49 -30.01
CA LEU A 104 8.48 -17.04 -30.73
C LEU A 104 9.75 -17.13 -29.87
N PRO A 105 10.95 -17.29 -30.47
CA PRO A 105 12.21 -17.27 -29.73
C PRO A 105 12.44 -15.99 -28.93
N ALA A 106 12.07 -14.84 -29.49
CA ALA A 106 12.14 -13.54 -28.82
C ALA A 106 10.90 -13.33 -27.93
N ALA A 107 11.14 -12.91 -26.69
CA ALA A 107 10.07 -12.51 -25.78
C ALA A 107 9.47 -11.17 -26.20
N TYR A 108 8.14 -11.05 -26.10
CA TYR A 108 7.39 -9.84 -26.43
C TYR A 108 7.65 -8.76 -25.40
N GLY A 109 7.94 -7.55 -25.87
CA GLY A 109 7.98 -6.37 -25.02
C GLY A 109 6.56 -5.91 -24.73
N VAL A 110 6.26 -5.67 -23.47
CA VAL A 110 5.01 -5.08 -23.01
C VAL A 110 5.36 -3.82 -22.22
N GLU A 111 4.64 -2.76 -22.51
CA GLU A 111 4.73 -1.51 -21.78
C GLU A 111 3.34 -0.99 -21.48
N VAL A 112 3.10 -0.66 -20.21
CA VAL A 112 1.87 -0.02 -19.74
C VAL A 112 2.26 1.32 -19.12
N ARG A 113 1.62 2.40 -19.55
CA ARG A 113 1.82 3.75 -19.01
C ARG A 113 0.57 4.24 -18.31
N LEU A 114 0.79 4.92 -17.20
CA LEU A 114 -0.22 5.57 -16.36
C LEU A 114 0.24 7.01 -16.14
N PRO A 115 -0.64 8.03 -16.25
CA PRO A 115 -0.28 9.40 -15.89
C PRO A 115 0.18 9.50 -14.43
N VAL A 116 1.31 10.16 -14.21
CA VAL A 116 1.75 10.55 -12.86
C VAL A 116 1.04 11.82 -12.43
N PHE A 117 0.82 11.99 -11.13
CA PHE A 117 0.28 13.24 -10.62
C PHE A 117 1.38 14.28 -10.46
N GLU A 118 1.04 15.53 -10.75
CA GLU A 118 1.91 16.67 -10.50
C GLU A 118 2.02 16.98 -9.02
N PHE A 119 2.99 17.82 -8.65
CA PHE A 119 3.21 18.19 -7.26
C PHE A 119 1.98 18.83 -6.60
N GLY A 120 1.29 19.74 -7.30
CA GLY A 120 0.08 20.40 -6.78
C GLY A 120 -1.09 19.43 -6.58
N GLU A 121 -1.28 18.51 -7.52
CA GLU A 121 -2.27 17.43 -7.43
C GLU A 121 -2.03 16.54 -6.21
N TRP A 122 -0.77 16.17 -5.97
CA TRP A 122 -0.38 15.43 -4.77
C TRP A 122 -0.63 16.23 -3.49
N GLU A 123 -0.31 17.53 -3.45
CA GLU A 123 -0.55 18.34 -2.26
C GLU A 123 -2.04 18.43 -1.90
N HIS A 124 -2.90 18.57 -2.90
CA HIS A 124 -4.36 18.55 -2.71
C HIS A 124 -4.86 17.19 -2.21
N ALA A 125 -4.44 16.08 -2.84
CA ALA A 125 -4.82 14.75 -2.41
C ALA A 125 -4.32 14.43 -0.98
N LEU A 126 -3.10 14.85 -0.65
CA LEU A 126 -2.50 14.66 0.68
C LEU A 126 -3.22 15.46 1.76
N ALA A 127 -3.66 16.68 1.45
CA ALA A 127 -4.48 17.47 2.36
C ALA A 127 -5.82 16.77 2.65
N SER A 128 -6.50 16.26 1.61
CA SER A 128 -7.75 15.51 1.75
C SER A 128 -7.57 14.20 2.55
N MET A 129 -6.48 13.46 2.31
CA MET A 129 -6.17 12.25 3.08
C MET A 129 -5.86 12.56 4.55
N ALA A 130 -5.16 13.68 4.82
CA ALA A 130 -4.78 14.08 6.18
C ALA A 130 -5.96 14.64 7.00
N ALA A 131 -7.04 15.09 6.35
CA ALA A 131 -8.21 15.65 7.02
C ALA A 131 -8.95 14.62 7.90
N GLU A 132 -8.86 13.33 7.57
CA GLU A 132 -9.58 12.28 8.30
C GLU A 132 -8.64 11.15 8.73
N ALA A 133 -8.55 10.92 10.04
CA ALA A 133 -7.64 9.95 10.64
C ALA A 133 -7.81 8.51 10.10
N ARG A 134 -9.01 8.14 9.63
CA ARG A 134 -9.30 6.81 9.08
C ARG A 134 -8.49 6.48 7.82
N HIS A 135 -8.19 7.47 6.99
CA HIS A 135 -7.40 7.29 5.76
C HIS A 135 -5.93 7.05 6.08
N VAL A 136 -5.40 7.83 7.01
CA VAL A 136 -4.00 7.75 7.44
C VAL A 136 -3.74 6.48 8.24
N ALA A 137 -4.67 6.05 9.10
CA ALA A 137 -4.51 4.84 9.91
C ALA A 137 -4.32 3.58 9.06
N GLY A 138 -5.10 3.41 7.99
CA GLY A 138 -4.95 2.30 7.05
C GLY A 138 -3.58 2.30 6.36
N LEU A 139 -3.16 3.47 5.86
CA LEU A 139 -1.86 3.63 5.21
C LEU A 139 -0.70 3.33 6.19
N LEU A 140 -0.78 3.79 7.43
CA LEU A 140 0.23 3.49 8.45
C LEU A 140 0.28 2.00 8.80
N ALA A 141 -0.86 1.31 8.73
CA ALA A 141 -0.95 -0.14 8.91
C ALA A 141 -0.46 -0.95 7.70
N GLY A 142 -0.05 -0.29 6.61
CA GLY A 142 0.42 -0.95 5.40
C GLY A 142 -0.68 -1.30 4.40
N ASP A 143 -1.90 -0.81 4.60
CA ASP A 143 -3.06 -1.09 3.74
C ASP A 143 -3.56 0.18 3.03
N VAL A 144 -4.23 0.01 1.89
CA VAL A 144 -4.82 1.11 1.10
C VAL A 144 -6.33 0.88 1.07
N PRO A 145 -7.09 1.56 1.97
CA PRO A 145 -8.51 1.31 2.11
C PRO A 145 -9.27 1.86 0.89
N ALA A 146 -10.39 1.22 0.53
CA ALA A 146 -11.18 1.60 -0.64
C ALA A 146 -11.63 3.08 -0.63
N VAL A 147 -11.96 3.58 0.56
CA VAL A 147 -12.43 4.95 0.79
C VAL A 147 -11.37 6.00 0.39
N ILE A 148 -10.11 5.62 0.23
CA ILE A 148 -9.03 6.55 -0.13
C ILE A 148 -9.25 7.20 -1.50
N GLU A 149 -9.97 6.54 -2.43
CA GLU A 149 -10.28 7.13 -3.74
C GLU A 149 -11.15 8.39 -3.60
N GLU A 150 -11.91 8.54 -2.51
CA GLU A 150 -12.70 9.74 -2.20
C GLU A 150 -11.83 10.97 -1.93
N CYS A 151 -10.56 10.79 -1.55
CA CYS A 151 -9.61 11.88 -1.38
C CYS A 151 -9.09 12.45 -2.72
N PHE A 152 -9.22 11.69 -3.81
CA PHE A 152 -8.74 12.07 -5.14
C PHE A 152 -9.87 12.64 -6.01
N ALA A 153 -11.09 12.11 -5.85
CA ALA A 153 -12.24 12.46 -6.69
C ALA A 153 -12.58 13.97 -6.75
N PRO A 154 -12.52 14.76 -5.65
CA PRO A 154 -12.81 16.20 -5.68
C PRO A 154 -11.87 17.00 -6.59
N HIS A 155 -10.67 16.48 -6.84
CA HIS A 155 -9.65 17.12 -7.65
C HIS A 155 -9.64 16.59 -9.10
N GLY A 156 -10.65 15.79 -9.49
CA GLY A 156 -10.70 15.14 -10.80
C GLY A 156 -9.67 14.01 -10.98
N LEU A 157 -9.02 13.60 -9.89
CA LEU A 157 -7.97 12.58 -9.88
C LEU A 157 -8.55 11.21 -9.56
N ARG A 158 -7.88 10.16 -10.05
CA ARG A 158 -8.25 8.77 -9.79
C ARG A 158 -7.02 7.99 -9.41
N LEU A 159 -6.89 7.55 -8.16
CA LEU A 159 -5.69 6.82 -7.72
C LEU A 159 -5.50 5.54 -8.54
N PHE A 160 -6.55 4.71 -8.61
CA PHE A 160 -6.58 3.53 -9.48
C PHE A 160 -7.22 3.87 -10.83
N PRO A 161 -6.64 3.40 -11.94
CA PRO A 161 -7.24 3.63 -13.26
C PRO A 161 -8.64 2.97 -13.31
N SER A 162 -9.59 3.66 -13.90
CA SER A 162 -10.99 3.20 -14.06
C SER A 162 -11.51 3.34 -15.48
N LEU A 163 -10.84 4.09 -16.34
CA LEU A 163 -11.21 4.27 -17.74
C LEU A 163 -10.10 3.78 -18.66
N ALA A 164 -10.48 3.41 -19.89
CA ALA A 164 -9.54 3.04 -20.93
C ALA A 164 -8.50 4.13 -21.22
N SER A 165 -8.88 5.40 -21.09
CA SER A 165 -8.00 6.55 -21.30
C SER A 165 -6.94 6.72 -20.20
N ASP A 166 -7.11 6.09 -19.04
CA ASP A 166 -6.15 6.21 -17.93
C ASP A 166 -4.88 5.38 -18.18
N LEU A 167 -4.93 4.41 -19.08
CA LEU A 167 -3.81 3.54 -19.40
C LEU A 167 -3.49 3.57 -20.88
N THR A 168 -2.21 3.77 -21.19
CA THR A 168 -1.69 3.48 -22.53
C THR A 168 -0.97 2.14 -22.49
N VAL A 169 -1.53 1.15 -23.18
CA VAL A 169 -0.94 -0.19 -23.28
C VAL A 169 -0.30 -0.39 -24.64
N SER A 170 0.88 -1.00 -24.67
CA SER A 170 1.55 -1.38 -25.91
C SER A 170 2.22 -2.74 -25.77
N CYS A 171 2.23 -3.49 -26.87
CA CYS A 171 2.90 -4.78 -26.93
C CYS A 171 3.44 -5.03 -28.33
N THR A 172 4.65 -5.60 -28.42
CA THR A 172 5.29 -5.95 -29.70
C THR A 172 4.64 -7.14 -30.42
N CYS A 173 3.48 -7.63 -29.96
CA CYS A 173 2.79 -8.77 -30.58
C CYS A 173 1.90 -8.35 -31.75
N ALA A 174 1.64 -9.29 -32.66
CA ALA A 174 0.84 -9.02 -33.85
C ALA A 174 -0.60 -8.57 -33.52
N THR A 175 -1.21 -9.07 -32.44
CA THR A 175 -2.56 -8.66 -32.02
C THR A 175 -2.60 -7.18 -31.66
N ALA A 176 -1.72 -6.72 -30.78
CA ALA A 176 -1.67 -5.32 -30.38
C ALA A 176 -1.27 -4.41 -31.55
N ASN A 177 -0.29 -4.83 -32.36
CA ASN A 177 0.10 -4.07 -33.56
C ASN A 177 -1.05 -3.95 -34.58
N ARG A 178 -1.86 -4.99 -34.76
CA ARG A 178 -3.04 -4.92 -35.64
C ARG A 178 -4.12 -4.00 -35.07
N ALA A 179 -4.32 -3.97 -33.76
CA ALA A 179 -5.27 -3.05 -33.13
C ALA A 179 -4.88 -1.58 -33.35
N VAL A 180 -3.61 -1.23 -33.18
CA VAL A 180 -3.10 0.12 -33.48
C VAL A 180 -3.32 0.48 -34.95
N ARG A 181 -3.04 -0.44 -35.88
CA ARG A 181 -3.29 -0.21 -37.31
C ARG A 181 -4.77 -0.08 -37.65
N SER A 182 -5.63 -0.83 -36.96
CA SER A 182 -7.08 -0.74 -37.12
C SER A 182 -7.62 0.62 -36.67
N ALA A 183 -7.16 1.11 -35.51
CA ALA A 183 -7.51 2.43 -35.01
C ALA A 183 -7.05 3.57 -35.95
N LEU A 184 -5.98 3.36 -36.72
CA LEU A 184 -5.50 4.30 -37.75
C LEU A 184 -6.19 4.14 -39.13
N GLY A 185 -7.18 3.26 -39.26
CA GLY A 185 -7.86 3.00 -40.54
C GLY A 185 -7.00 2.24 -41.57
N MET A 186 -5.91 1.59 -41.13
CA MET A 186 -4.91 0.92 -41.97
C MET A 186 -4.94 -0.62 -41.89
N ALA A 187 -6.05 -1.20 -41.40
CA ALA A 187 -6.21 -2.65 -41.23
C ALA A 187 -7.48 -3.18 -41.91
N HIS A 188 -7.47 -4.49 -42.18
CA HIS A 188 -8.64 -5.21 -42.70
C HIS A 188 -9.81 -5.12 -41.69
N PRO A 189 -11.08 -5.09 -42.12
CA PRO A 189 -12.26 -4.99 -41.24
C PRO A 189 -12.35 -6.05 -40.12
N GLU A 190 -11.64 -7.18 -40.26
CA GLU A 190 -11.59 -8.27 -39.27
C GLU A 190 -10.43 -8.14 -38.26
N ALA A 191 -9.68 -7.03 -38.28
CA ALA A 191 -8.57 -6.83 -37.36
C ALA A 191 -9.06 -6.70 -35.90
N PRO A 192 -8.34 -7.29 -34.92
CA PRO A 192 -8.69 -7.14 -33.52
C PRO A 192 -8.70 -5.66 -33.15
N GLN A 193 -9.80 -5.19 -32.57
CA GLN A 193 -10.02 -3.78 -32.26
C GLN A 193 -9.40 -3.37 -30.92
N SER A 194 -9.07 -4.35 -30.07
CA SER A 194 -8.57 -4.11 -28.72
C SER A 194 -7.04 -4.27 -28.64
N PRO A 195 -6.30 -3.31 -28.06
CA PRO A 195 -4.87 -3.44 -27.82
C PRO A 195 -4.54 -4.43 -26.67
N TRP A 196 -5.56 -4.93 -25.98
CA TRP A 196 -5.46 -5.87 -24.86
C TRP A 196 -5.22 -7.30 -25.34
N CYS A 197 -3.96 -7.61 -25.60
CA CYS A 197 -3.53 -8.98 -25.87
C CYS A 197 -3.22 -9.74 -24.57
N LYS A 198 -3.14 -11.08 -24.65
CA LYS A 198 -2.74 -11.93 -23.52
C LYS A 198 -1.45 -11.53 -22.81
N HIS A 199 -0.49 -10.92 -23.50
CA HIS A 199 0.76 -10.49 -22.88
C HIS A 199 0.53 -9.26 -22.00
N VAL A 200 -0.34 -8.33 -22.43
CA VAL A 200 -0.79 -7.20 -21.61
C VAL A 200 -1.56 -7.73 -20.41
N CYS A 201 -2.54 -8.63 -20.62
CA CYS A 201 -3.31 -9.21 -19.52
C CYS A 201 -2.43 -9.98 -18.51
N CYS A 202 -1.39 -10.69 -18.98
CA CYS A 202 -0.39 -11.32 -18.12
C CYS A 202 0.33 -10.29 -17.23
N VAL A 203 0.80 -9.19 -17.80
CA VAL A 203 1.46 -8.11 -17.03
C VAL A 203 0.51 -7.47 -16.04
N MET A 204 -0.72 -7.17 -16.46
CA MET A 204 -1.73 -6.57 -15.59
C MET A 204 -2.07 -7.49 -14.40
N ALA A 205 -2.18 -8.79 -14.62
CA ALA A 205 -2.40 -9.77 -13.56
C ALA A 205 -1.22 -9.85 -12.58
N LEU A 206 0.02 -9.85 -13.07
CA LEU A 206 1.21 -9.84 -12.21
C LEU A 206 1.33 -8.55 -11.39
N VAL A 207 0.93 -7.41 -11.95
CA VAL A 207 0.88 -6.13 -11.24
C VAL A 207 -0.25 -6.13 -10.21
N GLY A 208 -1.42 -6.69 -10.54
CA GLY A 208 -2.51 -6.89 -9.60
C GLY A 208 -2.08 -7.74 -8.38
N ASP A 209 -1.38 -8.84 -8.62
CA ASP A 209 -0.82 -9.69 -7.55
C ASP A 209 0.16 -8.93 -6.65
N ARG A 210 1.03 -8.10 -7.25
CA ARG A 210 1.93 -7.22 -6.50
C ARG A 210 1.15 -6.17 -5.69
N LEU A 211 0.14 -5.52 -6.27
CA LEU A 211 -0.72 -4.57 -5.56
C LEU A 211 -1.47 -5.21 -4.39
N GLY A 212 -1.78 -6.50 -4.49
CA GLY A 212 -2.41 -7.22 -3.39
C GLY A 212 -1.46 -7.53 -2.22
N SER A 213 -0.16 -7.57 -2.47
CA SER A 213 0.88 -7.79 -1.43
C SER A 213 1.49 -6.48 -0.93
N ASP A 214 1.61 -5.50 -1.82
CA ASP A 214 2.13 -4.15 -1.58
C ASP A 214 1.22 -3.12 -2.24
N PRO A 215 0.18 -2.64 -1.54
CA PRO A 215 -0.75 -1.65 -2.06
C PRO A 215 -0.09 -0.29 -2.36
N PHE A 216 1.09 0.03 -1.76
CA PHE A 216 1.78 1.30 -2.00
C PHE A 216 2.35 1.41 -3.41
N LEU A 217 2.47 0.29 -4.13
CA LEU A 217 2.87 0.29 -5.53
C LEU A 217 2.00 1.24 -6.39
N ILE A 218 0.71 1.44 -6.06
CA ILE A 218 -0.14 2.37 -6.83
C ILE A 218 0.34 3.83 -6.69
N PHE A 219 0.81 4.24 -5.50
CA PHE A 219 1.35 5.58 -5.27
C PHE A 219 2.66 5.77 -6.03
N HIS A 220 3.52 4.74 -6.01
CA HIS A 220 4.76 4.75 -6.78
C HIS A 220 4.49 4.86 -8.29
N LEU A 221 3.52 4.12 -8.81
CA LEU A 221 3.08 4.26 -10.20
C LEU A 221 2.49 5.64 -10.50
N ARG A 222 1.90 6.31 -9.53
CA ARG A 222 1.41 7.71 -9.63
C ARG A 222 2.51 8.76 -9.35
N GLY A 223 3.75 8.34 -9.14
CA GLY A 223 4.91 9.22 -9.02
C GLY A 223 5.33 9.60 -7.60
N LEU A 224 4.77 8.96 -6.57
CA LEU A 224 5.13 9.23 -5.17
C LEU A 224 5.59 7.94 -4.48
N ALA A 225 6.85 7.92 -4.05
CA ALA A 225 7.41 6.79 -3.31
C ALA A 225 6.77 6.66 -1.93
N ARG A 226 6.80 5.44 -1.39
CA ARG A 226 6.21 5.12 -0.08
C ARG A 226 6.81 5.98 1.03
N GLU A 227 8.13 6.12 1.03
CA GLU A 227 8.89 6.87 2.03
C GLU A 227 8.50 8.35 2.00
N ASP A 228 8.41 8.93 0.80
CA ASP A 228 8.00 10.32 0.59
C ASP A 228 6.54 10.55 1.02
N LEU A 229 5.64 9.62 0.72
CA LEU A 229 4.25 9.68 1.13
C LEU A 229 4.13 9.70 2.66
N LEU A 230 4.80 8.77 3.34
CA LEU A 230 4.78 8.68 4.80
C LEU A 230 5.42 9.90 5.46
N GLU A 231 6.49 10.42 4.87
CA GLU A 231 7.16 11.62 5.36
C GLU A 231 6.26 12.86 5.23
N ARG A 232 5.57 13.03 4.10
CA ARG A 232 4.60 14.13 3.93
C ARG A 232 3.45 14.05 4.93
N PHE A 233 2.98 12.85 5.29
CA PHE A 233 1.99 12.70 6.37
C PHE A 233 2.53 13.05 7.76
N ARG A 234 3.82 12.80 8.03
CA ARG A 234 4.45 13.25 9.29
C ARG A 234 4.56 14.77 9.31
N GLN A 235 4.97 15.38 8.21
CA GLN A 235 5.08 16.84 8.09
C GLN A 235 3.73 17.54 8.23
N LYS A 236 2.69 17.08 7.51
CA LYS A 236 1.34 17.67 7.63
C LYS A 236 0.75 17.52 9.03
N ARG A 237 1.07 16.45 9.78
CA ARG A 237 0.69 16.34 11.20
C ARG A 237 1.49 17.26 12.12
N ALA A 238 2.77 17.50 11.82
CA ALA A 238 3.57 18.45 12.57
C ALA A 238 3.12 19.91 12.37
N VAL A 239 2.53 20.22 11.20
CA VAL A 239 2.04 21.56 10.86
C VAL A 239 0.56 21.76 11.21
N GLY A 240 -0.27 20.71 11.17
CA GLY A 240 -1.73 20.78 11.33
C GLY A 240 -2.28 20.20 12.64
N GLY A 241 -1.57 20.30 13.76
CA GLY A 241 -2.12 19.91 15.06
C GLY A 241 -3.46 20.63 15.34
N PRO A 242 -4.48 19.97 15.91
CA PRO A 242 -5.73 20.64 16.28
C PRO A 242 -5.45 21.57 17.46
N GLY A 243 -5.29 22.86 17.17
CA GLY A 243 -5.00 23.89 18.17
C GLY A 243 -4.29 25.12 17.65
N SER A 244 -4.49 25.51 16.39
CA SER A 244 -4.02 26.81 15.91
C SER A 244 -5.10 27.88 16.13
N ASP A 245 -5.27 28.25 17.40
CA ASP A 245 -5.40 29.63 17.83
C ASP A 245 -4.54 29.72 19.12
N ASP A 246 -3.39 30.40 19.01
CA ASP A 246 -2.36 30.64 20.05
C ASP A 246 -1.58 29.44 20.62
N ALA A 247 -0.43 29.12 20.00
CA ALA A 247 0.89 29.10 20.66
C ALA A 247 2.00 28.52 19.76
N GLY A 248 3.00 29.36 19.49
CA GLY A 248 4.43 29.02 19.38
C GLY A 248 4.87 27.71 18.72
N ALA A 249 5.39 27.86 17.50
CA ALA A 249 6.27 26.93 16.78
C ALA A 249 7.17 26.03 17.66
N THR A 250 6.80 24.76 17.82
CA THR A 250 7.75 23.63 17.89
C THR A 250 7.07 22.40 17.29
N GLY A 251 7.67 21.85 16.22
CA GLY A 251 7.16 20.68 15.49
C GLY A 251 7.28 19.38 16.29
N ARG A 252 6.49 19.25 17.36
CA ARG A 252 6.45 18.04 18.18
C ARG A 252 5.36 17.10 17.64
N PRO A 253 5.67 15.82 17.36
CA PRO A 253 4.68 14.89 16.85
C PRO A 253 3.61 14.66 17.91
N VAL A 254 2.34 14.94 17.55
CA VAL A 254 1.17 14.63 18.38
C VAL A 254 1.08 13.11 18.53
N PRO A 255 1.01 12.56 19.76
CA PRO A 255 0.89 11.13 19.95
C PRO A 255 -0.43 10.61 19.36
N VAL A 256 -0.38 9.39 18.83
CA VAL A 256 -1.47 8.68 18.11
C VAL A 256 -2.73 8.47 18.97
N TYR A 257 -2.63 8.72 20.27
CA TYR A 257 -3.74 8.68 21.20
C TYR A 257 -3.41 9.62 22.37
N VAL A 258 -4.14 10.73 22.46
CA VAL A 258 -4.30 11.43 23.74
C VAL A 258 -5.66 10.94 24.26
N PRO A 259 -5.71 10.04 25.25
CA PRO A 259 -6.99 9.69 25.87
C PRO A 259 -7.56 10.99 26.40
N ARG A 260 -8.69 11.43 25.85
CA ARG A 260 -9.44 12.51 26.48
C ARG A 260 -10.10 11.95 27.72
N LEU A 261 -9.71 12.43 28.90
CA LEU A 261 -10.34 12.10 30.16
C LEU A 261 -11.30 13.24 30.51
N PRO A 262 -12.62 13.01 30.47
CA PRO A 262 -13.61 14.00 30.91
C PRO A 262 -13.26 14.53 32.29
N GLY A 263 -13.24 15.86 32.47
CA GLY A 263 -12.88 16.54 33.71
C GLY A 263 -11.40 16.91 33.87
N VAL A 264 -10.46 16.24 33.18
CA VAL A 264 -9.03 16.61 33.17
C VAL A 264 -8.74 17.60 32.05
N ASP A 265 -9.29 17.34 30.87
CA ASP A 265 -9.11 18.21 29.70
C ASP A 265 -10.08 19.41 29.69
N ASP A 266 -11.12 19.36 30.53
CA ASP A 266 -12.14 20.41 30.68
C ASP A 266 -11.78 21.40 31.80
N ALA A 267 -10.89 21.01 32.72
CA ALA A 267 -10.29 21.90 33.69
C ALA A 267 -9.27 22.78 32.96
N GLY A 268 -9.47 24.10 32.98
CA GLY A 268 -8.68 25.06 32.21
C GLY A 268 -7.16 24.83 32.27
N ALA A 269 -6.53 24.94 31.10
CA ALA A 269 -5.10 24.98 30.82
C ALA A 269 -4.16 24.57 31.97
N THR A 270 -3.94 23.26 32.13
CA THR A 270 -2.75 22.76 32.82
C THR A 270 -1.52 23.42 32.17
N PRO A 271 -0.64 24.07 32.94
CA PRO A 271 0.53 24.73 32.35
C PRO A 271 1.36 23.70 31.57
N GLY A 272 1.85 24.10 30.39
CA GLY A 272 2.67 23.22 29.55
C GLY A 272 3.81 22.58 30.32
N LEU A 273 4.18 21.34 29.96
CA LEU A 273 5.14 20.50 30.68
C LEU A 273 6.45 21.24 31.02
N GLU A 274 6.92 22.08 30.10
CA GLU A 274 8.15 22.88 30.23
C GLU A 274 8.11 23.81 31.45
N ARG A 275 6.93 24.32 31.82
CA ARG A 275 6.72 25.14 33.04
C ARG A 275 6.51 24.29 34.30
N ALA A 276 6.17 23.02 34.14
CA ALA A 276 5.91 22.08 35.24
C ALA A 276 7.12 21.19 35.59
N LEU A 277 8.24 21.25 34.85
CA LEU A 277 9.42 20.40 35.09
C LEU A 277 9.95 20.45 36.53
N GLY A 278 9.87 21.62 37.19
CA GLY A 278 10.34 21.80 38.57
C GLY A 278 9.49 21.08 39.62
N SER A 279 8.21 20.88 39.35
CA SER A 279 7.25 20.23 40.25
C SER A 279 6.69 18.92 39.68
N PHE A 280 7.20 18.45 38.52
CA PHE A 280 6.66 17.31 37.78
C PHE A 280 6.61 16.02 38.61
N TRP A 281 7.62 15.81 39.46
CA TRP A 281 7.71 14.66 40.36
C TRP A 281 6.99 14.87 41.70
N THR A 282 6.37 16.02 41.90
CA THR A 282 5.68 16.37 43.14
C THR A 282 4.17 16.17 42.95
N PRO A 283 3.49 15.42 43.83
CA PRO A 283 2.04 15.33 43.78
C PRO A 283 1.43 16.72 44.01
N GLY A 284 0.44 17.08 43.19
CA GLY A 284 -0.31 18.34 43.36
C GLY A 284 -1.44 18.20 44.38
N GLU A 285 -1.99 19.32 44.84
CA GLU A 285 -3.10 19.38 45.80
C GLU A 285 -4.33 18.57 45.36
N ALA A 286 -4.54 18.43 44.04
CA ALA A 286 -5.61 17.61 43.48
C ALA A 286 -5.46 16.10 43.77
N LEU A 287 -4.24 15.60 44.04
CA LEU A 287 -4.03 14.21 44.43
C LEU A 287 -4.47 13.97 45.88
N GLU A 288 -4.33 14.97 46.75
CA GLU A 288 -4.78 14.89 48.15
C GLU A 288 -6.31 14.88 48.25
N ALA A 289 -6.99 15.51 47.28
CA ALA A 289 -8.45 15.47 47.15
C ALA A 289 -8.99 14.19 46.49
N LEU A 290 -8.12 13.28 46.03
CA LEU A 290 -8.53 12.09 45.30
C LEU A 290 -8.92 10.96 46.26
N GLU A 291 -10.21 10.84 46.55
CA GLU A 291 -10.74 9.71 47.30
C GLU A 291 -10.87 8.47 46.40
N LEU A 292 -10.03 7.45 46.64
CA LEU A 292 -10.04 6.18 45.92
C LEU A 292 -10.36 5.00 46.85
N PRO A 293 -11.61 4.88 47.33
CA PRO A 293 -11.97 3.80 48.24
C PRO A 293 -11.84 2.43 47.57
N ILE A 294 -11.15 1.50 48.24
CA ILE A 294 -10.98 0.13 47.77
C ILE A 294 -12.30 -0.62 47.97
N ARG A 295 -13.13 -0.66 46.91
CA ARG A 295 -14.42 -1.37 46.90
C ARG A 295 -14.40 -2.68 46.12
N GLU A 296 -15.36 -3.55 46.41
CA GLU A 296 -15.55 -4.77 45.62
C GLU A 296 -16.02 -4.41 44.19
N PRO A 297 -15.38 -4.97 43.15
CA PRO A 297 -15.82 -4.71 41.78
C PRO A 297 -17.18 -5.37 41.51
N GLU A 298 -18.06 -4.66 40.79
CA GLU A 298 -19.39 -5.17 40.40
C GLU A 298 -19.30 -6.45 39.56
N VAL A 299 -18.23 -6.59 38.78
CA VAL A 299 -17.97 -7.76 37.95
C VAL A 299 -16.58 -8.30 38.25
N SER A 300 -16.51 -9.57 38.65
CA SER A 300 -15.25 -10.22 38.98
C SER A 300 -14.40 -10.49 37.73
N HIS A 301 -13.10 -10.23 37.86
CA HIS A 301 -12.06 -10.62 36.89
C HIS A 301 -12.27 -10.12 35.44
N VAL A 302 -12.84 -8.92 35.23
CA VAL A 302 -13.15 -8.37 33.88
C VAL A 302 -11.97 -8.45 32.92
N LEU A 303 -10.77 -8.08 33.37
CA LEU A 303 -9.55 -8.14 32.55
C LEU A 303 -9.21 -9.57 32.13
N LEU A 304 -9.27 -10.52 33.07
CA LEU A 304 -8.97 -11.92 32.80
C LEU A 304 -10.02 -12.55 31.86
N ARG A 305 -11.30 -12.17 32.00
CA ARG A 305 -12.37 -12.62 31.11
C ARG A 305 -12.21 -12.11 29.68
N ARG A 306 -11.76 -10.86 29.50
CA ARG A 306 -11.47 -10.29 28.16
C ARG A 306 -10.26 -10.92 27.49
N LEU A 307 -9.25 -11.29 28.27
CA LEU A 307 -8.02 -11.91 27.77
C LEU A 307 -8.23 -13.36 27.32
N GLY A 308 -9.27 -14.04 27.82
CA GLY A 308 -9.59 -15.40 27.41
C GLY A 308 -8.61 -16.45 27.94
N ALA A 309 -8.58 -17.63 27.33
CA ALA A 309 -7.73 -18.73 27.78
C ALA A 309 -6.25 -18.46 27.51
N SER A 310 -5.38 -18.91 28.42
CA SER A 310 -3.93 -18.78 28.28
C SER A 310 -3.41 -19.66 27.11
N PRO A 311 -2.47 -19.16 26.28
CA PRO A 311 -1.95 -19.89 25.11
C PRO A 311 -0.87 -20.94 25.44
N PHE A 312 -0.50 -21.11 26.72
CA PHE A 312 0.53 -22.08 27.13
C PHE A 312 -0.03 -23.50 27.23
N GLU A 313 0.48 -24.41 26.40
CA GLU A 313 0.13 -25.83 26.41
C GLU A 313 1.03 -26.63 27.37
N GLY A 314 0.49 -27.67 28.02
CA GLY A 314 1.26 -28.58 28.89
C GLY A 314 1.50 -28.09 30.33
N THR A 315 0.93 -26.95 30.74
CA THR A 315 1.03 -26.46 32.11
C THR A 315 0.13 -27.23 33.07
N ARG A 316 0.60 -27.51 34.29
CA ARG A 316 -0.14 -28.25 35.33
C ARG A 316 -1.47 -27.59 35.74
N PHE A 317 -1.63 -26.28 35.51
CA PHE A 317 -2.86 -25.53 35.77
C PHE A 317 -2.99 -24.36 34.78
N PRO A 318 -4.23 -23.93 34.43
CA PRO A 318 -4.45 -22.76 33.58
C PRO A 318 -4.00 -21.48 34.29
N LEU A 319 -3.10 -20.70 33.67
CA LEU A 319 -2.56 -19.45 34.21
C LEU A 319 -3.65 -18.44 34.62
N VAL A 320 -4.71 -18.35 33.82
CA VAL A 320 -5.85 -17.46 34.08
C VAL A 320 -6.52 -17.79 35.42
N GLY A 321 -6.62 -19.08 35.77
CA GLY A 321 -7.20 -19.51 37.05
C GLY A 321 -6.31 -19.18 38.25
N LEU A 322 -4.98 -19.32 38.08
CA LEU A 322 -4.02 -18.88 39.11
C LEU A 322 -4.13 -17.38 39.37
N LEU A 323 -4.13 -16.58 38.29
CA LEU A 323 -4.26 -15.14 38.39
C LEU A 323 -5.58 -14.74 39.05
N ALA A 324 -6.70 -15.36 38.67
CA ALA A 324 -8.00 -15.09 39.32
C ALA A 324 -7.91 -15.29 40.85
N THR A 325 -7.27 -16.37 41.29
CA THR A 325 -7.03 -16.63 42.72
C THR A 325 -6.16 -15.56 43.38
N CYS A 326 -5.10 -15.11 42.72
CA CYS A 326 -4.26 -14.02 43.20
C CYS A 326 -5.03 -12.69 43.32
N TYR A 327 -5.84 -12.35 42.32
CA TYR A 327 -6.69 -11.15 42.35
C TYR A 327 -7.67 -11.19 43.53
N ASP A 328 -8.29 -12.34 43.80
CA ASP A 328 -9.22 -12.49 44.93
C ASP A 328 -8.53 -12.37 46.28
N LEU A 329 -7.34 -12.97 46.42
CA LEU A 329 -6.54 -12.88 47.65
C LEU A 329 -6.08 -11.45 47.93
N ILE A 330 -5.50 -10.78 46.93
CA ILE A 330 -5.03 -9.40 47.05
C ILE A 330 -6.22 -8.47 47.31
N GLY A 331 -7.32 -8.63 46.57
CA GLY A 331 -8.52 -7.82 46.75
C GLY A 331 -9.19 -8.00 48.12
N ARG A 332 -9.11 -9.18 48.74
CA ARG A 332 -9.56 -9.37 50.13
C ARG A 332 -8.62 -8.71 51.14
N SER A 333 -7.30 -8.86 50.96
CA SER A 333 -6.30 -8.24 51.86
C SER A 333 -6.40 -6.72 51.84
N ALA A 334 -6.43 -6.12 50.65
CA ALA A 334 -6.50 -4.67 50.49
C ALA A 334 -7.77 -4.07 51.10
N ARG A 335 -8.92 -4.76 50.96
CA ARG A 335 -10.18 -4.34 51.60
C ARG A 335 -10.16 -4.48 53.12
N ALA A 336 -9.50 -5.52 53.64
CA ALA A 336 -9.35 -5.71 55.08
C ALA A 336 -8.44 -4.64 55.69
N GLU A 337 -7.39 -4.23 54.98
CA GLU A 337 -6.52 -3.11 55.35
C GLU A 337 -7.29 -1.79 55.31
N GLU A 338 -8.02 -1.50 54.23
CA GLU A 338 -8.86 -0.30 54.10
C GLU A 338 -9.89 -0.18 55.23
N ALA A 339 -10.57 -1.29 55.57
CA ALA A 339 -11.54 -1.32 56.67
C ALA A 339 -10.91 -1.16 58.07
N ALA A 340 -9.59 -1.37 58.18
CA ALA A 340 -8.85 -1.20 59.43
C ALA A 340 -8.25 0.20 59.59
N LEU A 341 -8.25 1.03 58.54
CA LEU A 341 -7.89 2.44 58.68
C LEU A 341 -8.92 3.18 59.54
N PRO A 342 -8.49 4.09 60.44
CA PRO A 342 -9.41 4.98 61.13
C PRO A 342 -10.16 5.84 60.10
N PRO A 343 -11.45 6.17 60.34
CA PRO A 343 -12.19 7.06 59.44
C PRO A 343 -11.42 8.38 59.32
N ALA A 344 -11.16 8.81 58.08
CA ALA A 344 -10.51 10.08 57.82
C ALA A 344 -11.32 11.21 58.48
N ASP A 345 -10.65 12.08 59.22
CA ASP A 345 -11.29 13.22 59.88
C ASP A 345 -11.93 14.13 58.83
N GLY A 346 -13.25 14.05 58.71
CA GLY A 346 -14.09 15.11 58.15
C GLY A 346 -14.45 15.02 56.66
N HIS A 347 -15.33 14.09 56.28
CA HIS A 347 -16.38 14.42 55.30
C HIS A 347 -17.56 13.43 55.41
N THR A 348 -18.74 13.95 55.71
CA THR A 348 -19.99 13.19 55.65
C THR A 348 -20.37 13.04 54.17
N PRO A 349 -20.54 11.83 53.62
CA PRO A 349 -20.91 11.68 52.22
C PRO A 349 -22.30 12.28 51.97
N ALA A 350 -22.41 13.20 51.01
CA ALA A 350 -23.68 13.75 50.58
C ALA A 350 -24.53 12.65 49.94
N THR A 351 -25.70 12.39 50.51
CA THR A 351 -26.73 11.53 49.91
C THR A 351 -27.23 12.14 48.58
N PRO A 352 -27.31 11.37 47.48
CA PRO A 352 -27.84 11.87 46.23
C PRO A 352 -29.37 11.84 46.29
N GLY A 353 -29.98 12.99 46.59
CA GLY A 353 -31.43 13.10 46.64
C GLY A 353 -31.90 14.44 47.16
N ASP A 354 -31.70 15.49 46.37
CA ASP A 354 -32.63 16.63 46.27
C ASP A 354 -32.24 17.45 45.05
N ALA A 355 -32.93 17.22 43.93
CA ALA A 355 -32.93 18.14 42.81
C ALA A 355 -33.82 19.33 43.18
N PRO A 356 -33.34 20.59 43.17
CA PRO A 356 -34.22 21.72 43.39
C PRO A 356 -35.16 21.86 42.18
N ALA A 357 -36.45 21.97 42.48
CA ALA A 357 -37.49 22.28 41.52
C ALA A 357 -37.16 23.58 40.77
N ALA A 358 -37.39 23.57 39.45
CA ALA A 358 -37.34 24.75 38.61
C ALA A 358 -38.42 25.74 39.08
N ASP A 359 -38.00 26.95 39.42
CA ASP A 359 -38.89 28.08 39.70
C ASP A 359 -39.33 28.71 38.37
N ASP A 360 -40.65 28.79 38.17
CA ASP A 360 -41.32 29.51 37.10
C ASP A 360 -41.28 31.03 37.38
N ALA A 361 -40.71 31.80 36.44
CA ALA A 361 -40.99 33.21 36.11
C ALA A 361 -40.05 33.58 34.94
N ASP A 362 -40.47 34.01 33.75
CA ASP A 362 -41.65 34.75 33.26
C ASP A 362 -41.96 34.31 31.81
#